data_AF-A0A2E0GWY3-F1
#
_entry.id   AF-A0A2E0GWY3-F1
#
_cell.length_a   1.000
_cell.length_b   1.000
_cell.length_c   1.000
_cell.angle_alpha   90.00
_cell.angle_beta   90.00
_cell.angle_gamma   90.00
#
_symmetry.space_group_name_H-M   'P 1'
#
loop_
_entity.id
_entity.type
_entity.pdbx_description
1 polymer ?
#
loop_
_entity_poly.entity_id
_entity_poly.type
_entity_poly.pdbx_seq_one_letter_code
_entity_poly.pdbx_strand_id
1 'polypeptide(L)' 'MLKIPTLTPAAYHILFEKGTEMPGSSHLQSTRDHGTYYCRQRGIALFRSHHQFASSCGWPRFDDEIPDRI' A
#
# COMPACT_ATOMS: atom_id res chain seq x y z
N MET A 1 -17.86 -12.36 -4.99
CA MET A 1 -17.31 -12.59 -3.63
C MET A 1 -15.79 -12.50 -3.73
N LEU A 2 -15.19 -11.36 -3.37
CA LEU A 2 -13.75 -11.18 -3.47
C LEU A 2 -13.07 -11.96 -2.32
N LYS A 3 -12.29 -12.97 -2.70
CA LYS A 3 -11.57 -13.85 -1.79
C LYS A 3 -10.43 -13.05 -1.15
N ILE A 4 -10.59 -12.66 0.12
CA ILE A 4 -9.53 -11.98 0.87
C ILE A 4 -8.39 -13.00 1.04
N PRO A 5 -7.19 -12.76 0.49
CA PRO A 5 -6.06 -13.64 0.74
C PRO A 5 -5.71 -13.57 2.22
N THR A 6 -5.43 -14.72 2.82
CA THR A 6 -4.90 -14.81 4.19
C THR A 6 -3.74 -13.82 4.33
N LEU A 7 -3.85 -12.88 5.27
CA LEU A 7 -2.79 -11.92 5.54
C LEU A 7 -1.58 -12.66 6.11
N THR A 8 -0.38 -12.25 5.68
CA THR A 8 0.84 -12.71 6.36
C THR A 8 0.86 -12.13 7.78
N PRO A 9 1.56 -12.76 8.73
CA PRO A 9 1.68 -12.21 10.09
C PRO A 9 2.18 -10.76 10.10
N ALA A 10 3.16 -10.43 9.24
CA ALA A 10 3.66 -9.06 9.09
C ALA A 10 2.57 -8.08 8.58
N ALA A 11 1.79 -8.48 7.58
CA ALA A 11 0.69 -7.64 7.08
C ALA A 11 -0.42 -7.48 8.13
N TYR A 12 -0.71 -8.52 8.91
CA TYR A 12 -1.66 -8.47 10.02
C TYR A 12 -1.20 -7.48 11.10
N HIS A 13 0.06 -7.58 11.53
CA HIS A 13 0.66 -6.68 12.51
C HIS A 13 0.59 -5.21 12.07
N ILE A 14 0.90 -4.92 10.80
CA ILE A 14 0.80 -3.57 10.24
C ILE A 14 -0.66 -3.08 10.19
N LEU A 15 -1.58 -3.90 9.70
CA LEU A 15 -2.98 -3.48 9.48
C LEU A 15 -3.81 -3.36 10.76
N PHE A 16 -3.56 -4.18 11.77
CA PHE A 16 -4.42 -4.29 12.96
C PHE A 16 -3.74 -3.96 14.28
N GLU A 17 -2.42 -4.04 14.35
CA GLU A 17 -1.66 -3.84 15.60
C GLU A 17 -0.81 -2.56 15.58
N LYS A 18 -1.08 -1.66 14.62
CA LYS A 18 -0.34 -0.40 14.42
C LYS A 18 1.16 -0.61 14.17
N GLY A 19 1.52 -1.78 13.63
CA GLY A 19 2.87 -2.05 13.18
C GLY A 19 3.27 -1.18 11.99
N THR A 20 4.57 -1.08 11.72
CA THR A 20 5.12 -0.42 10.53
C THR A 20 6.19 -1.33 9.94
N GLU A 21 6.21 -1.51 8.62
CA GLU A 21 7.29 -2.27 7.97
C GLU A 21 8.63 -1.53 8.07
N MET A 22 9.75 -2.26 7.93
CA MET A 22 11.07 -1.62 7.94
C MET A 22 11.22 -0.69 6.72
N PRO A 23 11.89 0.47 6.87
CA PRO A 23 12.16 1.33 5.73
C PRO A 23 13.00 0.57 4.70
N GLY A 24 12.64 0.67 3.42
CA GLY A 24 13.35 -0.05 2.35
C GLY A 24 12.83 -1.46 2.07
N SER A 25 12.00 -2.05 2.94
CA SER A 25 11.59 -3.46 2.76
C SER A 25 10.45 -3.65 1.76
N SER A 26 9.73 -2.57 1.43
CA SER A 26 8.56 -2.65 0.57
C SER A 26 8.95 -2.72 -0.89
N HIS A 27 8.54 -3.80 -1.59
CA HIS A 27 8.67 -3.89 -3.04
C HIS A 27 7.94 -2.76 -3.77
N LEU A 28 6.89 -2.20 -3.14
CA LEU A 28 6.08 -1.10 -3.66
C LEU A 28 6.80 0.26 -3.63
N GLN A 29 7.89 0.40 -2.87
CA GLN A 29 8.59 1.67 -2.72
C GLN A 29 9.20 2.16 -4.02
N SER A 30 9.74 1.24 -4.83
CA SER A 30 10.49 1.54 -6.06
C SER A 30 9.74 1.12 -7.32
N THR A 31 8.51 0.61 -7.20
CA THR A 31 7.68 0.28 -8.35
C THR A 31 7.35 1.54 -9.14
N ARG A 32 7.58 1.51 -10.45
CA ARG A 32 7.15 2.57 -11.38
C ARG A 32 6.17 2.06 -12.44
N ASP A 33 5.67 0.85 -12.24
CA ASP A 33 4.73 0.24 -13.15
C ASP A 33 3.38 0.96 -13.10
N HIS A 34 2.73 1.08 -14.26
CA HIS A 34 1.38 1.62 -14.32
C HIS A 34 0.41 0.67 -13.62
N GLY A 35 -0.30 1.17 -12.60
CA GLY A 35 -1.12 0.31 -11.75
C GLY A 35 -1.98 1.06 -10.74
N THR A 36 -2.60 0.28 -9.85
CA THR A 36 -3.49 0.77 -8.79
C THR A 36 -3.17 0.03 -7.50
N TYR A 37 -3.08 0.77 -6.40
CA TYR A 37 -2.78 0.24 -5.07
C TYR A 37 -4.09 -0.06 -4.38
N TYR A 38 -4.30 -1.34 -4.05
CA TYR A 38 -5.52 -1.80 -3.41
C TYR A 38 -5.28 -2.06 -1.92
N CYS A 39 -6.28 -1.75 -1.10
CA CYS A 39 -6.33 -2.15 0.30
C CYS A 39 -6.22 -3.67 0.40
N ARG A 40 -5.21 -4.18 1.08
CA ARG A 40 -4.98 -5.62 1.20
C ARG A 40 -6.06 -6.34 2.02
N GLN A 41 -6.77 -5.64 2.90
CA GLN A 41 -7.89 -6.18 3.68
C GLN A 41 -9.19 -6.25 2.86
N ARG A 42 -9.55 -5.15 2.17
CA ARG A 42 -10.89 -4.97 1.56
C ARG A 42 -10.90 -5.09 0.04
N GLY A 43 -9.75 -5.06 -0.62
CA GLY A 43 -9.64 -5.07 -2.08
C GLY A 43 -10.17 -3.80 -2.76
N ILE A 44 -10.32 -2.69 -2.02
CA ILE A 44 -10.73 -1.39 -2.58
C ILE A 44 -9.51 -0.63 -3.11
N ALA A 45 -9.67 0.12 -4.21
CA ALA A 45 -8.61 0.95 -4.74
C ALA A 45 -8.38 2.17 -3.83
N LEU A 46 -7.13 2.44 -3.46
CA LEU A 46 -6.75 3.55 -2.58
C LEU A 46 -5.95 4.61 -3.35
N PHE A 47 -4.97 4.20 -4.15
CA PHE A 47 -4.08 5.12 -4.87
C PHE A 47 -3.84 4.67 -6.32
N ARG A 48 -3.48 5.61 -7.19
CA ARG A 48 -3.02 5.35 -8.55
C ARG A 48 -1.51 5.52 -8.64
N SER A 49 -0.84 4.72 -9.47
CA SER A 49 0.62 4.78 -9.59
C SER A 49 1.16 6.12 -10.11
N HIS A 50 0.36 6.91 -10.83
CA HIS A 50 0.78 8.22 -11.32
C HIS A 50 0.87 9.29 -10.22
N HIS A 51 0.22 9.06 -9.07
CA HIS A 51 0.35 9.88 -7.86
C HIS A 51 1.55 9.45 -7.00
N GLN A 52 2.22 8.35 -7.35
CA GLN A 52 3.40 7.90 -6.61
C GLN A 52 4.62 8.75 -6.97
N PHE A 53 5.35 9.20 -5.96
CA PHE A 53 6.58 9.98 -6.16
C PHE A 53 7.78 9.43 -5.38
N ALA A 54 8.98 9.73 -5.89
CA ALA A 54 10.25 9.30 -5.29
C ALA A 54 10.65 10.18 -4.10
N SER A 55 11.10 9.56 -3.02
CA SER A 55 11.70 10.22 -1.86
C SER A 55 12.56 9.23 -1.05
N SER A 56 13.38 9.74 -0.14
CA SER A 56 14.32 8.97 0.68
C SER A 56 13.73 8.42 1.99
N CYS A 57 12.43 8.64 2.28
CA CYS A 57 11.87 8.27 3.59
C CYS A 57 11.77 6.76 3.89
N GLY A 58 11.85 5.87 2.90
CA GLY A 58 11.82 4.41 3.12
C GLY A 58 10.51 3.68 2.82
N TRP A 59 9.42 4.39 2.50
CA TRP A 59 8.10 3.79 2.21
C TRP A 59 7.49 4.34 0.90
N PRO A 60 6.53 3.63 0.28
CA PRO A 60 5.74 4.17 -0.82
C PRO A 60 4.98 5.43 -0.37
N ARG A 61 4.91 6.43 -1.26
CA ARG A 61 4.28 7.73 -0.99
C ARG A 61 3.46 8.15 -2.19
N PHE A 62 2.34 8.79 -1.91
CA PHE A 62 1.41 9.29 -2.90
C PHE A 62 1.06 10.74 -2.56
N ASP A 63 0.90 11.58 -3.57
CA ASP A 63 0.50 12.99 -3.41
C ASP A 63 -1.01 13.21 -3.50
N ASP A 64 -1.76 12.21 -3.98
CA ASP A 64 -3.22 12.21 -4.08
C ASP A 64 -3.78 10.80 -3.89
N GLU A 65 -5.01 10.74 -3.37
CA GLU A 65 -5.78 9.51 -3.18
C GLU A 65 -6.94 9.39 -4.17
N ILE A 66 -7.56 8.21 -4.21
CA ILE A 66 -8.86 8.08 -4.86
C ILE A 66 -9.92 8.70 -3.93
N PRO A 67 -10.75 9.65 -4.39
CA PRO A 67 -11.75 10.31 -3.55
C PRO A 67 -12.68 9.33 -2.83
N ASP A 68 -12.97 9.63 -1.56
CA ASP A 68 -13.82 8.84 -0.66
C ASP A 68 -13.32 7.41 -0.37
N ARG A 69 -12.01 7.16 -0.44
CA ARG A 69 -11.41 5.82 -0.21
C ARG A 69 -10.50 5.68 1.01
N ILE A 70 -10.12 6.77 1.66
CA ILE A 70 -9.21 6.80 2.81
C ILE A 70 -9.90 7.43 4.02
#